data_AF-A0A2V5M4N5-F1
#
_entry.id   AF-A0A2V5M4N5-F1
#
_cell.length_a   1.000
_cell.length_b   1.000
_cell.length_c   1.000
_cell.angle_alpha   90.00
_cell.angle_beta   90.00
_cell.angle_gamma   90.00
#
_symmetry.space_group_name_H-M   'P 1'
#
loop_
_entity.id
_entity.type
_entity.pdbx_description
1 polymer ?
#
loop_
_entity_poly.entity_id
_entity_poly.type
_entity_poly.pdbx_seq_one_letter_code
_entity_poly.pdbx_strand_id
1 'polypeptide(L)'
;MFTYAPVNKLCVSILTTFIAIAPQFSFAGDCNDLVLEQVKEMPKGGRYSVSHFAKIRLQSSAHFESGKFFIIPAGPSFCSGATYLVFIRTIEALRERGQLRLDYGALERLIIRDQRDGEGVWGRWNANGPGTARLFHELRLGRNFDNIDQAKPGDFMKIFWSRQVGRNEHGHSTIFLGMENRPDGQYVRYWSSNIPSGYGEKSVPRSKIA
;
A
#
# COMPACT_ATOMS: atom_id res chain seq x y z
N MET A 1 17.90 53.81 -52.43
CA MET A 1 18.90 52.76 -52.66
C MET A 1 19.23 52.15 -51.32
N PHE A 2 19.04 50.84 -51.18
CA PHE A 2 19.21 50.05 -49.95
C PHE A 2 20.68 49.98 -49.54
N THR A 3 20.95 49.85 -48.24
CA THR A 3 21.53 48.61 -47.65
C THR A 3 21.61 48.73 -46.12
N TYR A 4 21.01 47.75 -45.42
CA TYR A 4 21.14 47.47 -43.99
C TYR A 4 21.80 46.10 -43.84
N ALA A 5 22.75 45.94 -42.91
CA ALA A 5 23.16 44.68 -42.27
C ALA A 5 24.15 44.97 -41.10
N PRO A 6 24.33 44.08 -40.10
CA PRO A 6 23.35 43.21 -39.45
C PRO A 6 23.35 43.36 -37.90
N VAL A 7 22.24 42.94 -37.30
CA VAL A 7 22.00 42.86 -35.86
C VAL A 7 22.64 41.59 -35.29
N ASN A 8 23.63 41.74 -34.41
CA ASN A 8 24.11 40.63 -33.57
C ASN A 8 23.23 40.53 -32.32
N LYS A 9 22.31 39.56 -32.37
CA LYS A 9 21.56 39.05 -31.21
C LYS A 9 22.51 38.27 -30.31
N LEU A 10 22.78 38.78 -29.10
CA LEU A 10 23.19 37.92 -27.98
C LEU A 10 21.96 37.66 -27.12
N CYS A 11 21.22 36.59 -27.45
CA CYS A 11 20.28 35.98 -26.53
C CYS A 11 21.09 35.23 -25.47
N VAL A 12 21.30 35.83 -24.31
CA VAL A 12 21.68 35.09 -23.11
C VAL A 12 20.43 34.35 -22.63
N SER A 13 20.29 33.12 -23.09
CA SER A 13 19.25 32.21 -22.60
C SER A 13 19.67 31.76 -21.21
N ILE A 14 19.01 32.29 -20.18
CA ILE A 14 19.10 31.77 -18.81
C ILE A 14 18.39 30.42 -18.84
N LEU A 15 19.18 29.35 -19.04
CA LEU A 15 18.72 27.98 -18.83
C LEU A 15 18.58 27.79 -17.31
N THR A 16 17.42 28.15 -16.77
CA THR A 16 17.00 27.69 -15.44
C THR A 16 16.83 26.19 -15.52
N THR A 17 17.91 25.49 -15.16
CA THR A 17 17.92 24.04 -15.01
C THR A 17 17.03 23.74 -13.81
N PHE A 18 15.78 23.38 -14.06
CA PHE A 18 14.95 22.70 -13.08
C PHE A 18 15.61 21.34 -12.83
N ILE A 19 16.52 21.30 -11.85
CA ILE A 19 16.89 20.06 -11.20
C ILE A 19 15.63 19.61 -10.48
N ALA A 20 14.83 18.80 -11.16
CA ALA A 20 13.80 18.01 -10.51
C ALA A 20 14.53 17.11 -9.50
N ILE A 21 14.52 17.52 -8.23
CA ILE A 21 14.88 16.65 -7.12
C ILE A 21 13.77 15.61 -7.08
N ALA A 22 13.92 14.55 -7.88
CA ALA A 22 13.15 13.35 -7.69
C ALA A 22 13.48 12.86 -6.26
N PRO A 23 12.49 12.64 -5.38
CA PRO A 23 12.77 11.99 -4.11
C PRO A 23 13.45 10.66 -4.41
N GLN A 24 14.70 10.54 -3.97
CA GLN A 24 15.47 9.30 -4.10
C GLN A 24 14.87 8.28 -3.12
N PHE A 25 13.87 7.53 -3.59
CA PHE A 25 13.46 6.29 -2.95
C PHE A 25 14.54 5.24 -3.21
N SER A 26 15.58 5.20 -2.39
CA SER A 26 16.45 4.03 -2.31
C SER A 26 15.93 3.15 -1.19
N PHE A 27 14.87 2.39 -1.46
CA PHE A 27 14.36 1.39 -0.55
C PHE A 27 14.51 0.01 -1.20
N ALA A 28 15.63 -0.65 -0.91
CA ALA A 28 15.93 -2.01 -1.37
C ALA A 28 16.12 -2.99 -0.20
N GLY A 29 15.62 -2.62 1.00
CA GLY A 29 15.62 -3.51 2.16
C GLY A 29 14.41 -4.44 2.15
N ASP A 30 14.63 -5.71 2.47
CA ASP A 30 13.56 -6.65 2.79
C ASP A 30 12.87 -6.14 4.07
N CYS A 31 11.61 -5.73 3.93
CA CYS A 31 10.83 -5.06 4.98
C CYS A 31 9.88 -6.04 5.70
N ASN A 32 9.90 -7.30 5.28
CA ASN A 32 8.92 -8.31 5.66
C ASN A 32 8.88 -8.52 7.17
N ASP A 33 10.03 -8.59 7.83
CA ASP A 33 10.10 -8.72 9.29
C ASP A 33 9.48 -7.51 10.00
N LEU A 34 9.72 -6.30 9.50
CA LEU A 34 9.12 -5.09 10.05
C LEU A 34 7.59 -5.05 9.84
N VAL A 35 7.12 -5.50 8.69
CA VAL A 35 5.67 -5.66 8.44
C VAL A 35 5.08 -6.64 9.45
N LEU A 36 5.73 -7.77 9.70
CA LEU A 36 5.29 -8.77 10.69
C LEU A 36 5.32 -8.23 12.12
N GLU A 37 6.31 -7.41 12.47
CA GLU A 37 6.31 -6.66 13.74
C GLU A 37 5.07 -5.78 13.84
N GLN A 38 4.75 -5.01 12.80
CA GLN A 38 3.57 -4.15 12.79
C GLN A 38 2.25 -4.93 12.85
N VAL A 39 2.18 -6.11 12.24
CA VAL A 39 1.02 -7.01 12.36
C VAL A 39 0.79 -7.45 13.81
N LYS A 40 1.85 -7.75 14.57
CA LYS A 40 1.73 -8.18 15.99
C LYS A 40 1.15 -7.08 16.88
N GLU A 41 1.40 -5.82 16.54
CA GLU A 41 0.90 -4.65 17.27
C GLU A 41 -0.55 -4.28 16.88
N MET A 42 -1.14 -4.92 15.87
CA MET A 42 -2.52 -4.67 15.49
C MET A 42 -3.50 -5.36 16.47
N PRO A 43 -4.65 -4.73 16.77
CA PRO A 43 -5.66 -5.36 17.61
C PRO A 43 -6.25 -6.60 16.94
N LYS A 44 -6.87 -7.45 17.75
CA LYS A 44 -7.64 -8.61 17.29
C LYS A 44 -9.14 -8.30 17.34
N GLY A 45 -9.89 -8.83 16.39
CA GLY A 45 -11.34 -8.68 16.36
C GLY A 45 -11.82 -7.39 15.67
N GLY A 46 -12.93 -6.82 16.15
CA GLY A 46 -13.49 -5.58 15.61
C GLY A 46 -14.62 -5.75 14.59
N ARG A 47 -14.84 -6.98 14.08
CA ARG A 47 -15.78 -7.34 13.00
C ARG A 47 -15.36 -6.86 11.61
N TYR A 48 -15.93 -7.47 10.59
CA TYR A 48 -15.76 -7.07 9.19
C TYR A 48 -16.94 -6.22 8.71
N SER A 49 -16.67 -5.11 8.03
CA SER A 49 -17.69 -4.29 7.36
C SER A 49 -17.10 -3.45 6.23
N VAL A 50 -17.78 -3.43 5.08
CA VAL A 50 -17.50 -2.54 3.94
C VAL A 50 -18.44 -1.32 3.89
N SER A 51 -19.17 -1.06 4.98
CA SER A 51 -20.13 0.03 5.07
C SER A 51 -19.44 1.41 4.96
N HIS A 52 -20.22 2.42 4.59
CA HIS A 52 -19.76 3.81 4.62
C HIS A 52 -19.23 4.21 6.01
N PHE A 53 -19.87 3.73 7.08
CA PHE A 53 -19.41 3.94 8.45
C PHE A 53 -18.02 3.35 8.72
N ALA A 54 -17.74 2.14 8.22
CA ALA A 54 -16.41 1.54 8.35
C ALA A 54 -15.34 2.34 7.59
N LYS A 55 -15.68 2.93 6.43
CA LYS A 55 -14.78 3.83 5.69
C LYS A 55 -14.47 5.11 6.46
N ILE A 56 -15.49 5.77 7.03
CA ILE A 56 -15.28 6.97 7.88
C ILE A 56 -14.35 6.62 9.05
N ARG A 57 -14.60 5.49 9.72
CA ARG A 57 -13.77 5.08 10.87
C ARG A 57 -12.35 4.73 10.48
N LEU A 58 -12.11 4.19 9.29
CA LEU A 58 -10.77 3.98 8.77
C LEU A 58 -10.03 5.31 8.59
N GLN A 59 -10.67 6.33 8.01
CA GLN A 59 -10.08 7.66 7.86
C GLN A 59 -9.73 8.26 9.24
N SER A 60 -10.60 8.08 10.22
CA SER A 60 -10.31 8.46 11.61
C SER A 60 -9.31 7.55 12.31
N SER A 61 -9.01 6.35 11.81
CA SER A 61 -8.05 5.43 12.46
C SER A 61 -6.60 5.79 12.14
N ALA A 62 -6.35 6.63 11.15
CA ALA A 62 -5.03 7.09 10.73
C ALA A 62 -4.98 8.62 10.73
N HIS A 63 -4.75 9.20 11.90
CA HIS A 63 -4.59 10.63 12.06
C HIS A 63 -3.18 11.06 11.62
N PHE A 64 -3.08 12.20 10.94
CA PHE A 64 -1.80 12.80 10.56
C PHE A 64 -1.69 14.19 11.18
N GLU A 65 -0.71 14.37 12.06
CA GLU A 65 -0.50 15.62 12.78
C GLU A 65 0.99 15.90 12.86
N SER A 66 1.39 17.14 12.57
CA SER A 66 2.77 17.61 12.70
C SER A 66 3.80 16.71 12.01
N GLY A 67 3.45 16.11 10.86
CA GLY A 67 4.34 15.23 10.10
C GLY A 67 4.43 13.79 10.61
N LYS A 68 3.58 13.37 11.55
CA LYS A 68 3.54 12.01 12.12
C LYS A 68 2.16 11.37 11.95
N PHE A 69 2.14 10.07 11.66
CA PHE A 69 0.90 9.30 11.67
C PHE A 69 0.64 8.68 13.04
N PHE A 70 -0.58 8.86 13.55
CA PHE A 70 -1.10 8.24 14.76
C PHE A 70 -2.18 7.24 14.35
N ILE A 71 -1.89 5.95 14.60
CA ILE A 71 -2.74 4.86 14.17
C ILE A 71 -3.48 4.28 15.38
N ILE A 72 -4.79 4.49 15.43
CA ILE A 72 -5.69 3.97 16.47
C ILE A 72 -6.74 3.11 15.76
N PRO A 73 -6.45 1.83 15.47
CA PRO A 73 -7.40 0.97 14.79
C PRO A 73 -8.61 0.73 15.69
N ALA A 74 -9.80 0.97 15.19
CA ALA A 74 -11.00 0.80 15.99
C ALA A 74 -12.12 0.12 15.19
N GLY A 75 -13.00 -0.61 15.88
CA GLY A 75 -14.29 -1.22 15.43
C GLY A 75 -14.27 -1.93 14.06
N PRO A 76 -15.40 -1.99 13.31
CA PRO A 76 -15.45 -2.78 12.10
C PRO A 76 -14.63 -2.17 10.97
N SER A 77 -13.88 -3.02 10.28
CA SER A 77 -12.99 -2.65 9.19
C SER A 77 -13.15 -3.61 7.99
N PHE A 78 -12.41 -3.36 6.92
CA PHE A 78 -12.33 -4.23 5.75
C PHE A 78 -10.88 -4.50 5.37
N CYS A 79 -10.67 -5.44 4.46
CA CYS A 79 -9.38 -6.06 4.21
C CYS A 79 -8.29 -5.07 3.75
N SER A 80 -8.56 -4.24 2.74
CA SER A 80 -7.63 -3.22 2.26
C SER A 80 -7.36 -2.12 3.30
N GLY A 81 -8.36 -1.74 4.10
CA GLY A 81 -8.17 -0.81 5.22
C GLY A 81 -7.20 -1.37 6.26
N ALA A 82 -7.36 -2.63 6.65
CA ALA A 82 -6.50 -3.30 7.62
C ALA A 82 -5.04 -3.35 7.15
N THR A 83 -4.81 -3.79 5.92
CA THR A 83 -3.46 -3.90 5.36
C THR A 83 -2.83 -2.52 5.14
N TYR A 84 -3.62 -1.51 4.79
CA TYR A 84 -3.11 -0.14 4.67
C TYR A 84 -2.66 0.45 6.00
N LEU A 85 -3.39 0.19 7.10
CA LEU A 85 -2.94 0.63 8.42
C LEU A 85 -1.58 0.02 8.78
N VAL A 86 -1.37 -1.27 8.49
CA VAL A 86 -0.06 -1.91 8.69
C VAL A 86 1.02 -1.28 7.80
N PHE A 87 0.70 -0.95 6.55
CA PHE A 87 1.61 -0.24 5.66
C PHE A 87 2.02 1.13 6.21
N ILE A 88 1.07 1.96 6.66
CA ILE A 88 1.37 3.27 7.26
C ILE A 88 2.21 3.13 8.52
N ARG A 89 1.90 2.15 9.40
CA ARG A 89 2.72 1.85 10.57
C ARG A 89 4.14 1.45 10.20
N THR A 90 4.31 0.68 9.12
CA THR A 90 5.63 0.25 8.62
C THR A 90 6.43 1.45 8.12
N ILE A 91 5.79 2.37 7.38
CA ILE A 91 6.40 3.62 6.94
C ILE A 91 6.86 4.46 8.14
N GLU A 92 6.02 4.64 9.16
CA GLU A 92 6.40 5.38 10.37
C GLU A 92 7.55 4.70 11.10
N ALA A 93 7.53 3.38 11.26
CA ALA A 93 8.60 2.66 11.93
C ALA A 93 9.95 2.79 11.18
N LEU A 94 9.94 2.75 9.85
CA LEU A 94 11.13 3.04 9.04
C LEU A 94 11.63 4.47 9.24
N ARG A 95 10.72 5.44 9.32
CA ARG A 95 11.06 6.86 9.56
C ARG A 95 11.66 7.05 10.96
N GLU A 96 11.08 6.44 11.98
CA GLU A 96 11.57 6.46 13.36
C GLU A 96 12.96 5.81 13.49
N ARG A 97 13.23 4.77 12.70
CA ARG A 97 14.55 4.13 12.58
C ARG A 97 15.56 4.93 11.73
N GLY A 98 15.15 6.05 11.13
CA GLY A 98 15.99 6.83 10.21
C GLY A 98 16.27 6.14 8.87
N GLN A 99 15.57 5.04 8.56
CA GLN A 99 15.76 4.23 7.35
C GLN A 99 14.92 4.73 6.16
N LEU A 100 13.97 5.62 6.41
CA LEU A 100 13.16 6.26 5.39
C LEU A 100 12.98 7.74 5.72
N ARG A 101 13.19 8.59 4.72
CA ARG A 101 12.90 10.03 4.83
C ARG A 101 11.89 10.41 3.74
N LEU A 102 10.73 10.89 4.18
CA LEU A 102 9.71 11.45 3.31
C LEU A 102 9.50 12.91 3.67
N ASP A 103 9.39 13.77 2.66
CA ASP A 103 8.96 15.15 2.88
C ASP A 103 7.47 15.21 3.25
N TYR A 104 7.04 16.37 3.73
CA TYR A 104 5.66 16.58 4.17
C TYR A 104 4.64 16.33 3.04
N GLY A 105 4.93 16.73 1.81
CA GLY A 105 4.04 16.52 0.67
C GLY A 105 3.91 15.05 0.27
N ALA A 106 4.96 14.24 0.44
CA ALA A 106 4.90 12.79 0.26
C ALA A 106 4.04 12.15 1.37
N LEU A 107 4.21 12.58 2.62
CA LEU A 107 3.40 12.10 3.75
C LEU A 107 1.92 12.45 3.60
N GLU A 108 1.59 13.66 3.15
CA GLU A 108 0.20 14.06 2.92
C GLU A 108 -0.52 13.17 1.89
N ARG A 109 0.21 12.61 0.91
CA ARG A 109 -0.35 11.69 -0.08
C ARG A 109 -0.68 10.31 0.49
N LEU A 110 -0.13 9.96 1.65
CA LEU A 110 -0.42 8.71 2.37
C LEU A 110 -1.71 8.81 3.21
N ILE A 111 -2.23 10.01 3.45
CA ILE A 111 -3.46 10.22 4.22
C ILE A 111 -4.65 9.54 3.51
N ILE A 112 -5.44 8.79 4.27
CA ILE A 112 -6.66 8.15 3.78
C ILE A 112 -7.72 9.25 3.58
N ARG A 113 -8.06 9.52 2.31
CA ARG A 113 -9.09 10.48 1.92
C ARG A 113 -10.18 9.77 1.11
N ASP A 114 -11.25 10.48 0.79
CA ASP A 114 -12.24 9.99 -0.17
C ASP A 114 -11.65 10.09 -1.59
N GLN A 115 -11.01 9.01 -2.04
CA GLN A 115 -10.35 8.89 -3.33
C GLN A 115 -11.07 7.85 -4.18
N ARG A 116 -11.14 8.09 -5.49
CA ARG A 116 -11.68 7.10 -6.45
C ARG A 116 -10.74 5.91 -6.57
N ASP A 117 -11.30 4.80 -7.03
CA ASP A 117 -10.55 3.60 -7.38
C ASP A 117 -9.40 3.95 -8.35
N GLY A 118 -8.17 3.55 -8.03
CA GLY A 118 -6.96 3.79 -8.84
C GLY A 118 -6.31 5.16 -8.70
N GLU A 119 -6.89 6.09 -7.94
CA GLU A 119 -6.35 7.43 -7.73
C GLU A 119 -5.56 7.56 -6.41
N GLY A 120 -4.40 8.23 -6.46
CA GLY A 120 -3.56 8.42 -5.27
C GLY A 120 -3.03 7.12 -4.67
N VAL A 121 -2.47 7.18 -3.45
CA VAL A 121 -1.91 6.00 -2.76
C VAL A 121 -3.04 5.11 -2.25
N TRP A 122 -3.99 5.68 -1.48
CA TRP A 122 -5.08 4.91 -0.88
C TRP A 122 -6.07 4.39 -1.94
N GLY A 123 -6.46 5.19 -2.94
CA GLY A 123 -7.37 4.72 -4.00
C GLY A 123 -6.78 3.56 -4.82
N ARG A 124 -5.46 3.52 -5.04
CA ARG A 124 -4.76 2.37 -5.63
C ARG A 124 -4.62 1.18 -4.69
N TRP A 125 -4.46 1.42 -3.40
CA TRP A 125 -4.40 0.34 -2.41
C TRP A 125 -5.75 -0.36 -2.25
N ASN A 126 -6.83 0.42 -2.24
CA ASN A 126 -8.20 -0.06 -2.11
C ASN A 126 -8.82 -0.54 -3.44
N ALA A 127 -8.06 -0.46 -4.53
CA ALA A 127 -8.54 -0.71 -5.87
C ALA A 127 -8.99 -2.15 -6.11
N ASN A 128 -9.91 -2.33 -7.05
CA ASN A 128 -10.03 -3.61 -7.74
C ASN A 128 -8.82 -3.82 -8.66
N GLY A 129 -8.46 -5.07 -8.90
CA GLY A 129 -7.34 -5.46 -9.74
C GLY A 129 -5.99 -5.19 -9.07
N PRO A 130 -4.93 -4.97 -9.88
CA PRO A 130 -3.55 -4.92 -9.41
C PRO A 130 -3.12 -3.52 -8.93
N GLY A 131 -4.04 -2.68 -8.43
CA GLY A 131 -3.72 -1.28 -8.08
C GLY A 131 -2.55 -1.12 -7.10
N THR A 132 -2.49 -1.97 -6.06
CA THR A 132 -1.37 -2.00 -5.11
C THR A 132 -0.06 -2.42 -5.78
N ALA A 133 -0.10 -3.47 -6.61
CA ALA A 133 1.08 -3.92 -7.35
C ALA A 133 1.58 -2.84 -8.33
N ARG A 134 0.66 -2.13 -8.99
CA ARG A 134 1.02 -1.00 -9.87
C ARG A 134 1.70 0.13 -9.09
N LEU A 135 1.16 0.48 -7.92
CA LEU A 135 1.77 1.47 -7.02
C LEU A 135 3.20 1.05 -6.63
N PHE A 136 3.41 -0.20 -6.22
CA PHE A 136 4.73 -0.71 -5.81
C PHE A 136 5.73 -0.71 -6.98
N HIS A 137 5.27 -1.06 -8.17
CA HIS A 137 6.09 -1.04 -9.38
C HIS A 137 6.53 0.39 -9.73
N GLU A 138 5.59 1.34 -9.78
CA GLU A 138 5.87 2.74 -10.15
C GLU A 138 6.79 3.42 -9.14
N LEU A 139 6.62 3.15 -7.85
CA LEU A 139 7.43 3.71 -6.77
C LEU A 139 8.69 2.90 -6.48
N ARG A 140 8.91 1.77 -7.18
CA ARG A 140 10.04 0.86 -6.99
C ARG A 140 10.21 0.38 -5.53
N LEU A 141 9.09 0.09 -4.86
CA LEU A 141 9.05 -0.29 -3.45
C LEU A 141 9.31 -1.79 -3.19
N GLY A 142 9.52 -2.57 -4.25
CA GLY A 142 9.77 -4.01 -4.16
C GLY A 142 9.47 -4.74 -5.45
N ARG A 143 9.49 -6.08 -5.37
CA ARG A 143 9.15 -6.97 -6.49
C ARG A 143 7.67 -7.36 -6.42
N ASN A 144 6.98 -7.27 -7.56
CA ASN A 144 5.67 -7.90 -7.72
C ASN A 144 5.84 -9.35 -8.17
N PHE A 145 4.93 -10.21 -7.73
CA PHE A 145 4.86 -11.61 -8.13
C PHE A 145 3.41 -12.06 -8.24
N ASP A 146 3.18 -13.10 -9.05
CA ASP A 146 1.88 -13.76 -9.25
C ASP A 146 1.91 -15.25 -8.87
N ASN A 147 3.10 -15.85 -8.74
CA ASN A 147 3.27 -17.18 -8.17
C ASN A 147 3.43 -17.13 -6.64
N ILE A 148 2.56 -17.83 -5.90
CA ILE A 148 2.60 -17.94 -4.44
C ILE A 148 3.92 -18.50 -3.91
N ASP A 149 4.64 -19.33 -4.67
CA ASP A 149 5.92 -19.92 -4.24
C ASP A 149 7.01 -18.86 -4.06
N GLN A 150 6.77 -17.66 -4.60
CA GLN A 150 7.63 -16.50 -4.46
C GLN A 150 7.32 -15.66 -3.22
N ALA A 151 6.19 -15.92 -2.55
CA ALA A 151 5.74 -15.14 -1.41
C ALA A 151 6.56 -15.43 -0.17
N LYS A 152 6.89 -14.39 0.58
CA LYS A 152 7.54 -14.43 1.89
C LYS A 152 6.59 -13.89 2.95
N PRO A 153 6.57 -14.48 4.16
CA PRO A 153 5.82 -13.91 5.29
C PRO A 153 6.10 -12.41 5.40
N GLY A 154 5.07 -11.57 5.55
CA GLY A 154 5.19 -10.11 5.52
C GLY A 154 4.83 -9.46 4.17
N ASP A 155 4.69 -10.24 3.08
CA ASP A 155 4.28 -9.69 1.80
C ASP A 155 2.84 -9.20 1.82
N PHE A 156 2.59 -8.00 1.28
CA PHE A 156 1.25 -7.54 0.98
C PHE A 156 0.74 -8.27 -0.27
N MET A 157 -0.36 -8.99 -0.12
CA MET A 157 -0.96 -9.80 -1.16
C MET A 157 -2.43 -9.49 -1.35
N LYS A 158 -2.95 -9.79 -2.54
CA LYS A 158 -4.38 -9.88 -2.76
C LYS A 158 -4.71 -11.29 -3.24
N ILE A 159 -5.58 -11.96 -2.51
CA ILE A 159 -6.00 -13.30 -2.87
C ILE A 159 -7.27 -13.21 -3.71
N PHE A 160 -7.26 -13.86 -4.87
CA PHE A 160 -8.39 -13.89 -5.80
C PHE A 160 -9.06 -15.26 -5.80
N TRP A 161 -10.40 -15.27 -5.74
CA TRP A 161 -11.23 -16.49 -5.83
C TRP A 161 -11.78 -16.76 -7.23
N SER A 162 -11.55 -15.84 -8.15
CA SER A 162 -11.86 -15.99 -9.56
C SER A 162 -10.77 -15.29 -10.38
N ARG A 163 -10.68 -15.62 -11.67
CA ARG A 163 -9.78 -14.92 -12.61
C ARG A 163 -10.37 -13.60 -13.14
N GLN A 164 -11.52 -13.17 -12.61
CA GLN A 164 -12.18 -11.95 -13.05
C GLN A 164 -11.50 -10.74 -12.42
N VAL A 165 -11.32 -9.68 -13.21
CA VAL A 165 -10.72 -8.41 -12.76
C VAL A 165 -11.77 -7.30 -12.88
N GLY A 166 -11.73 -6.34 -11.96
CA GLY A 166 -12.64 -5.18 -11.97
C GLY A 166 -13.95 -5.44 -11.24
N ARG A 167 -15.09 -5.07 -11.84
CA ARG A 167 -16.40 -5.07 -11.15
C ARG A 167 -16.82 -6.43 -10.59
N ASN A 168 -16.46 -7.51 -11.27
CA ASN A 168 -16.82 -8.88 -10.88
C ASN A 168 -15.69 -9.59 -10.11
N GLU A 169 -14.68 -8.83 -9.71
CA GLU A 169 -13.57 -9.37 -8.95
C GLU A 169 -14.00 -9.77 -7.54
N HIS A 170 -13.50 -10.92 -7.10
CA HIS A 170 -13.62 -11.40 -5.74
C HIS A 170 -12.23 -11.51 -5.12
N GLY A 171 -11.69 -10.37 -4.72
CA GLY A 171 -10.37 -10.23 -4.11
C GLY A 171 -10.42 -9.97 -2.61
N HIS A 172 -9.39 -10.41 -1.89
CA HIS A 172 -9.20 -10.14 -0.46
C HIS A 172 -7.79 -9.63 -0.21
N SER A 173 -7.63 -8.39 0.29
CA SER A 173 -6.32 -7.83 0.62
C SER A 173 -5.79 -8.42 1.93
N THR A 174 -4.54 -8.86 1.95
CA THR A 174 -3.96 -9.65 3.02
C THR A 174 -2.47 -9.37 3.19
N ILE A 175 -1.93 -9.78 4.34
CA ILE A 175 -0.49 -9.92 4.55
C ILE A 175 -0.21 -11.40 4.69
N PHE A 176 0.68 -11.94 3.86
CA PHE A 176 1.02 -13.36 3.87
C PHE A 176 1.79 -13.72 5.14
N LEU A 177 1.47 -14.88 5.73
CA LEU A 177 2.12 -15.37 6.95
C LEU A 177 2.86 -16.69 6.73
N GLY A 178 2.72 -17.30 5.55
CA GLY A 178 3.34 -18.59 5.22
C GLY A 178 2.35 -19.63 4.73
N MET A 179 2.90 -20.78 4.35
CA MET A 179 2.14 -21.98 4.00
C MET A 179 1.98 -22.89 5.21
N GLU A 180 0.88 -23.62 5.27
CA GLU A 180 0.62 -24.64 6.29
C GLU A 180 0.19 -25.93 5.60
N ASN A 181 0.81 -27.06 5.96
CA ASN A 181 0.39 -28.37 5.49
C ASN A 181 -0.57 -28.97 6.52
N ARG A 182 -1.78 -29.32 6.07
CA ARG A 182 -2.79 -30.03 6.85
C ARG A 182 -3.07 -31.39 6.19
N PRO A 183 -3.69 -32.35 6.92
CA PRO A 183 -4.00 -33.67 6.35
C PRO A 183 -4.85 -33.61 5.07
N ASP A 184 -5.67 -32.57 4.91
CA ASP A 184 -6.55 -32.34 3.76
C ASP A 184 -5.94 -31.43 2.68
N GLY A 185 -4.68 -31.04 2.81
CA GLY A 185 -3.92 -30.32 1.79
C GLY A 185 -3.16 -29.11 2.31
N GLN A 186 -2.66 -28.31 1.37
CA GLN A 186 -1.88 -27.11 1.68
C GLN A 186 -2.78 -25.89 1.82
N TYR A 187 -2.48 -25.05 2.80
CA TYR A 187 -3.21 -23.84 3.14
C TYR A 187 -2.29 -22.62 3.09
N VAL A 188 -2.84 -21.50 2.61
CA VAL A 188 -2.21 -20.18 2.70
C VAL A 188 -2.67 -19.53 4.01
N ARG A 189 -1.72 -19.22 4.90
CA ARG A 189 -1.97 -18.43 6.12
C ARG A 189 -1.75 -16.96 5.83
N TYR A 190 -2.63 -16.12 6.35
CA TYR A 190 -2.57 -14.69 6.13
C TYR A 190 -3.20 -13.89 7.28
N TRP A 191 -2.79 -12.64 7.43
CA TRP A 191 -3.41 -11.66 8.31
C TRP A 191 -4.23 -10.66 7.50
N SER A 192 -5.42 -10.28 7.99
CA SER A 192 -6.27 -9.23 7.40
C SER A 192 -7.39 -8.83 8.38
N SER A 193 -8.33 -8.00 7.93
CA SER A 193 -9.68 -7.96 8.49
C SER A 193 -10.57 -8.99 7.79
N ASN A 194 -11.10 -9.94 8.54
CA ASN A 194 -11.74 -11.15 8.05
C ASN A 194 -13.21 -11.24 8.46
N ILE A 195 -14.05 -11.79 7.58
CA ILE A 195 -15.41 -12.17 7.97
C ILE A 195 -15.35 -13.41 8.90
N PRO A 196 -16.12 -13.42 10.01
CA PRO A 196 -16.88 -12.32 10.61
C PRO A 196 -16.09 -11.48 11.63
N SER A 197 -14.91 -11.96 12.03
CA SER A 197 -14.24 -11.55 13.27
C SER A 197 -13.54 -10.18 13.21
N GLY A 198 -13.22 -9.66 12.04
CA GLY A 198 -12.37 -8.47 11.88
C GLY A 198 -10.88 -8.83 11.84
N TYR A 199 -10.03 -7.99 12.43
CA TYR A 199 -8.58 -8.15 12.41
C TYR A 199 -8.12 -9.50 12.98
N GLY A 200 -7.26 -10.19 12.26
CA GLY A 200 -6.64 -11.42 12.72
C GLY A 200 -6.11 -12.31 11.60
N GLU A 201 -5.59 -13.46 12.02
CA GLU A 201 -5.10 -14.49 11.12
C GLU A 201 -6.24 -15.37 10.61
N LYS A 202 -6.11 -15.84 9.37
CA LYS A 202 -6.97 -16.86 8.78
C LYS A 202 -6.15 -17.72 7.81
N SER A 203 -6.68 -18.90 7.50
CA SER A 203 -6.09 -19.79 6.50
C SER A 203 -7.14 -20.18 5.46
N VAL A 204 -6.70 -20.39 4.23
CA VAL A 204 -7.55 -20.83 3.10
C VAL A 204 -6.84 -21.93 2.31
N PRO A 205 -7.55 -22.97 1.83
CA PRO A 205 -6.93 -24.01 1.01
C PRO A 205 -6.30 -23.39 -0.24
N ARG A 206 -5.06 -23.78 -0.58
CA ARG A 206 -4.35 -23.34 -1.79
C ARG A 206 -5.13 -23.67 -3.06
N SER A 207 -5.91 -24.75 -3.04
CA SER A 207 -6.78 -25.21 -4.13
C SER A 207 -7.98 -24.30 -4.40
N LYS A 208 -8.34 -23.39 -3.48
CA LYS A 208 -9.44 -22.42 -3.67
C LYS A 208 -8.97 -21.08 -4.24
N ILE A 209 -7.66 -20.88 -4.39
CA ILE A 209 -7.07 -19.66 -4.96
C ILE A 209 -6.98 -19.81 -6.48
N ALA A 210 -7.46 -18.80 -7.23
CA ALA A 210 -7.58 -18.81 -8.69
C ALA A 210 -6.25 -18.71 -9.46
#